data_AF-A0A969FR86-F1
#
_entry.id   AF-A0A969FR86-F1
#
_cell.length_a   1.000
_cell.length_b   1.000
_cell.length_c   1.000
_cell.angle_alpha   90.00
_cell.angle_beta   90.00
_cell.angle_gamma   90.00
#
_symmetry.space_group_name_H-M   'P 1'
#
loop_
_entity.id
_entity.type
_entity.pdbx_description
1 polymer ?
#
loop_
_entity_poly.entity_id
_entity_poly.type
_entity_poly.pdbx_seq_one_letter_code
_entity_poly.pdbx_strand_id
1 'polypeptide(L)' 'MNADYIVSVGAGVQVRVAEMVPETVWHLLNDPHRLQLLRDNAQKAARPHAAFTIADAVLKSLATVPTPSYP' A
#
# COMPACT_ATOMS: atom_id res chain seq x y z
N MET A 1 6.68 8.28 -5.51
CA MET A 1 5.97 8.18 -4.21
C MET A 1 5.29 6.83 -4.02
N ASN A 2 4.30 6.43 -4.84
CA ASN A 2 3.62 5.14 -4.63
C ASN A 2 4.56 3.94 -4.81
N ALA A 3 5.31 3.89 -5.91
CA ALA A 3 6.25 2.81 -6.19
C ALA A 3 7.39 2.73 -5.16
N ASP A 4 7.88 3.88 -4.68
CA ASP A 4 8.95 3.92 -3.68
C ASP A 4 8.50 3.30 -2.35
N TYR A 5 7.24 3.53 -1.95
CA TYR A 5 6.66 2.85 -0.79
C TYR A 5 6.55 1.33 -1.01
N ILE A 6 6.05 0.89 -2.17
CA ILE A 6 5.91 -0.54 -2.49
C ILE A 6 7.28 -1.25 -2.47
N VAL A 7 8.33 -0.61 -2.98
CA VAL A 7 9.70 -1.13 -2.92
C VAL A 7 10.24 -1.11 -1.50
N SER A 8 10.04 -0.04 -0.74
CA SER A 8 10.61 0.09 0.61
C SER A 8 10.03 -0.94 1.59
N VAL A 9 8.77 -1.34 1.42
CA VAL A 9 8.16 -2.43 2.20
C VAL A 9 8.45 -3.82 1.63
N GLY A 10 9.23 -3.92 0.55
CA GLY A 10 9.59 -5.19 -0.08
C GLY A 10 8.40 -5.90 -0.73
N ALA A 11 7.37 -5.16 -1.16
CA ALA A 11 6.17 -5.69 -1.82
C ALA A 11 6.25 -5.61 -3.36
N GLY A 12 7.30 -5.00 -3.91
CA GLY A 12 7.53 -4.95 -5.35
C GLY A 12 8.96 -4.63 -5.73
N VAL A 13 9.23 -4.73 -7.02
CA VAL A 13 10.52 -4.39 -7.64
C VAL A 13 10.30 -3.21 -8.58
N GLN A 14 11.11 -2.17 -8.46
CA GLN A 14 11.08 -1.03 -9.37
C GLN A 14 12.09 -1.23 -10.49
N VAL A 15 11.59 -1.19 -11.73
CA VAL A 15 12.40 -1.21 -12.94
C VAL A 15 12.33 0.17 -13.57
N ARG A 16 13.48 0.79 -13.86
CA ARG A 16 13.57 2.17 -14.41
C ARG A 16 13.87 2.22 -15.90
N VAL A 17 14.26 1.08 -16.48
CA VAL A 17 14.60 0.90 -17.89
C VAL A 17 13.65 -0.16 -18.44
N ALA A 18 12.78 0.21 -19.38
CA ALA A 18 11.68 -0.65 -19.81
C ALA A 18 12.17 -1.98 -20.41
N GLU A 19 13.32 -1.94 -21.07
CA GLU A 19 14.01 -3.07 -21.69
C GLU A 19 14.47 -4.12 -20.65
N MET A 20 14.61 -3.74 -19.38
CA MET A 20 14.97 -4.65 -18.29
C MET A 20 13.76 -5.40 -17.71
N VAL A 21 12.53 -5.05 -18.12
CA VAL A 21 11.31 -5.70 -17.60
C VAL A 21 11.28 -7.20 -17.91
N PRO A 22 11.54 -7.67 -19.15
CA PRO A 22 11.52 -9.11 -19.45
C PRO A 22 12.52 -9.91 -18.60
N GLU A 23 13.75 -9.43 -18.46
CA GLU A 23 14.79 -10.06 -17.64
C GLU A 23 14.40 -10.09 -16.15
N THR A 24 13.88 -8.96 -15.63
CA THR A 24 13.44 -8.88 -14.24
C THR A 24 12.30 -9.85 -13.94
N VAL A 25 11.32 -9.93 -14.85
CA VAL A 25 10.19 -10.87 -14.73
C VAL A 25 10.70 -12.30 -14.80
N TRP A 26 11.62 -12.61 -15.73
CA TRP A 26 12.21 -13.94 -15.85
C TRP A 26 12.92 -14.35 -14.56
N HIS A 27 13.73 -13.47 -13.96
CA HIS A 27 14.38 -13.76 -12.68
C HIS A 27 13.40 -13.99 -11.53
N LEU A 28 12.32 -13.21 -11.45
CA LEU A 28 11.30 -13.41 -10.43
C LEU A 28 10.57 -14.76 -10.60
N LEU A 29 10.20 -15.13 -11.82
CA LEU A 29 9.54 -16.40 -12.10
C LEU A 29 10.42 -17.62 -11.79
N ASN A 30 11.74 -17.47 -11.93
CA ASN A 30 12.71 -18.51 -11.60
C ASN A 30 13.16 -18.50 -10.13
N ASP A 31 12.63 -17.59 -9.31
CA ASP A 31 12.85 -17.54 -7.85
C ASP A 31 11.51 -17.49 -7.10
N PRO A 32 10.86 -18.66 -6.91
CA PRO A 32 9.57 -18.75 -6.22
C PRO A 32 9.60 -18.23 -4.77
N HIS A 33 10.75 -18.36 -4.09
CA HIS A 33 10.91 -17.87 -2.73
C HIS A 33 10.83 -16.33 -2.70
N ARG A 34 11.50 -15.66 -3.63
CA ARG A 34 11.40 -14.20 -3.76
C ARG A 34 9.98 -13.76 -4.12
N LEU A 35 9.27 -14.47 -4.99
CA LEU A 35 7.86 -14.18 -5.27
C LEU A 35 6.96 -14.33 -4.04
N GLN A 36 7.20 -15.35 -3.22
CA GLN A 36 6.45 -15.56 -1.98
C GLN A 36 6.71 -14.41 -0.99
N LEU A 37 7.96 -13.97 -0.84
CA LEU A 37 8.29 -12.81 0.00
C LEU A 37 7.59 -11.53 -0.46
N LEU A 38 7.60 -11.24 -1.78
CA LEU A 38 6.87 -10.09 -2.33
C LEU A 38 5.38 -10.16 -2.01
N ARG A 39 4.77 -11.35 -2.15
CA ARG A 39 3.35 -11.59 -1.84
C ARG A 39 3.05 -11.38 -0.36
N ASP A 40 3.84 -11.95 0.54
CA ASP A 40 3.63 -11.83 1.99
C ASP A 40 3.75 -10.38 2.44
N ASN A 41 4.71 -9.64 1.90
CA ASN A 41 4.89 -8.22 2.20
C ASN A 41 3.74 -7.37 1.64
N ALA A 42 3.27 -7.67 0.43
CA ALA A 42 2.09 -7.00 -0.14
C ALA A 42 0.85 -7.21 0.73
N GLN A 43 0.64 -8.42 1.27
CA GLN A 43 -0.46 -8.71 2.19
C GLN A 43 -0.34 -7.92 3.50
N LYS A 44 0.86 -7.83 4.08
CA LYS A 44 1.12 -7.04 5.31
C LYS A 44 0.91 -5.54 5.10
N ALA A 45 1.27 -5.03 3.92
CA ALA A 45 1.13 -3.62 3.56
C ALA A 45 -0.33 -3.23 3.25
N ALA A 46 -1.20 -4.20 2.95
CA ALA A 46 -2.60 -3.95 2.61
C ALA A 46 -3.37 -3.27 3.76
N ARG A 47 -4.39 -2.48 3.36
CA ARG A 47 -5.31 -1.79 4.27
C ARG A 47 -6.76 -2.00 3.81
N PRO A 48 -7.32 -3.21 3.98
CA PRO A 48 -8.64 -3.58 3.43
C PRO A 48 -9.78 -2.71 3.96
N HIS A 49 -9.64 -2.14 5.17
CA HIS A 49 -10.67 -1.29 5.79
C HIS A 49 -10.30 0.19 5.79
N ALA A 50 -9.36 0.64 4.96
CA ALA A 50 -8.91 2.04 4.94
C ALA A 50 -10.08 3.03 4.86
N ALA A 51 -11.06 2.78 3.99
CA ALA A 51 -12.24 3.62 3.85
C ALA A 51 -13.06 3.70 5.15
N PHE A 52 -13.29 2.57 5.83
CA PHE A 52 -14.00 2.55 7.11
C PHE A 52 -13.23 3.25 8.21
N THR A 53 -11.90 3.06 8.27
CA THR A 53 -11.03 3.76 9.21
C THR A 53 -11.13 5.27 9.05
N ILE A 54 -11.14 5.76 7.80
CA ILE A 54 -11.29 7.19 7.52
C ILE A 54 -12.70 7.68 7.89
N ALA A 55 -13.74 6.94 7.52
CA ALA A 55 -15.12 7.31 7.85
C ALA A 55 -15.35 7.42 9.36
N ASP A 56 -14.85 6.45 10.14
CA ASP A 56 -14.91 6.46 11.61
C ASP A 56 -14.17 7.66 12.20
N ALA A 57 -12.98 7.98 11.69
CA ALA A 57 -12.22 9.14 12.13
C ALA A 57 -12.96 10.47 11.87
N VAL A 58 -13.60 10.61 10.69
CA VAL A 58 -14.40 11.80 10.35
C VAL A 58 -15.61 11.92 11.27
N LEU A 59 -16.38 10.84 11.47
CA LEU A 59 -17.56 10.86 12.33
C LEU A 59 -17.21 11.22 13.78
N LYS A 60 -16.11 10.67 14.32
CA LYS A 60 -15.59 11.03 15.64
C LYS A 60 -15.22 12.51 15.72
N SER A 61 -14.54 13.03 14.70
CA SER A 61 -14.17 14.45 14.65
C SER A 61 -15.40 15.35 14.71
N LEU A 62 -16.48 15.00 14.01
CA LEU A 62 -17.72 15.80 14.00
C LEU A 62 -18.46 15.73 15.35
N ALA A 63 -18.46 14.58 16.02
CA ALA A 63 -19.09 14.42 17.33
C ALA A 63 -18.39 15.22 18.45
N THR A 64 -17.10 15.53 18.27
CA THR A 64 -16.31 16.36 19.19
C THR A 64 -16.37 17.85 18.91
N VAL A 65 -16.95 18.29 17.78
CA VAL A 65 -17.20 19.72 17.53
C VAL A 65 -18.46 20.12 18.30
N PRO A 66 -18.39 21.02 19.30
CA PRO A 66 -19.58 21.50 19.97
C PRO A 66 -20.49 22.16 18.95
N THR A 67 -21.79 21.86 18.99
CA THR A 67 -22.79 22.60 18.21
C THR A 67 -22.65 24.09 18.55
N PRO A 68 -22.38 24.96 17.56
CA PRO A 68 -22.35 26.39 17.83
C PRO A 68 -23.75 26.82 18.28
N SER A 69 -23.87 27.32 19.52
CA SER A 69 -25.06 28.01 19.97
C SER A 69 -25.11 29.36 19.25
N TYR A 70 -25.90 29.44 18.19
CA TYR A 70 -26.27 30.74 17.63
C TYR A 70 -27.34 31.37 18.54
N PRO A 71 -27.23 32.67 18.85
CA PRO A 71 -28.22 33.39 19.64
C PRO A 71 -29.56 33.52 18.90
#